data_AF-A0A2D7B3F1-F1
#
_entry.id   AF-A0A2D7B3F1-F1
#
_cell.length_a   1.000
_cell.length_b   1.000
_cell.length_c   1.000
_cell.angle_alpha   90.00
_cell.angle_beta   90.00
_cell.angle_gamma   90.00
#
_symmetry.space_group_name_H-M   'P 1'
#
loop_
_entity.id
_entity.type
_entity.pdbx_description
1 polymer ?
#
loop_
_entity_poly.entity_id
_entity_poly.type
_entity_poly.pdbx_seq_one_letter_code
_entity_poly.pdbx_strand_id
1 'polypeptide(L)'
;MRMRRIWAGVFAASGAALAAAMPVAAQERLEPVNVWGDRAETDPGSLAVLDNAEIADTLADHPAEILNKLPGVNIQMNSGQEHLIAIRSPVLTGGAGQGSFLIMENGVPVRSPAFGNVNSLFEPHHEVASAIEVVRGPGSAKYGSN
;
A
#
# COMPACT_ATOMS: atom_id res chain seq x y z
N MET A 1 13.87 -12.10 -99.90
CA MET A 1 15.06 -12.50 -99.12
C MET A 1 14.89 -12.00 -97.69
N ARG A 2 14.96 -12.90 -96.70
CA ARG A 2 14.66 -12.64 -95.27
C ARG A 2 15.45 -11.46 -94.69
N MET A 3 14.80 -10.64 -93.88
CA MET A 3 15.30 -10.31 -92.53
C MET A 3 14.18 -9.73 -91.65
N ARG A 4 13.86 -10.48 -90.59
CA ARG A 4 12.91 -10.11 -89.53
C ARG A 4 13.60 -9.09 -88.61
N ARG A 5 12.96 -7.97 -88.31
CA ARG A 5 13.32 -7.10 -87.19
C ARG A 5 12.06 -6.88 -86.36
N ILE A 6 12.08 -7.43 -85.15
CA ILE A 6 11.04 -7.34 -84.14
C ILE A 6 11.29 -6.03 -83.39
N TRP A 7 10.28 -5.19 -83.25
CA TRP A 7 10.32 -4.03 -82.36
C TRP A 7 9.33 -4.24 -81.22
N ALA A 8 9.87 -4.21 -80.00
CA ALA A 8 9.15 -4.23 -78.74
C ALA A 8 8.77 -2.79 -78.34
N GLY A 9 7.62 -2.61 -77.68
CA GLY A 9 7.17 -1.29 -77.26
C GLY A 9 6.11 -1.35 -76.15
N VAL A 10 6.59 -1.61 -74.93
CA VAL A 10 6.13 -1.10 -73.62
C VAL A 10 4.65 -1.31 -73.25
N PHE A 11 4.41 -2.32 -72.40
CA PHE A 11 3.24 -2.41 -71.53
C PHE A 11 3.49 -1.59 -70.25
N ALA A 12 2.55 -0.71 -69.89
CA ALA A 12 2.55 0.01 -68.63
C ALA A 12 2.32 -0.95 -67.46
N ALA A 13 3.29 -1.04 -66.55
CA ALA A 13 3.16 -1.79 -65.30
C ALA A 13 2.59 -0.86 -64.21
N SER A 14 1.31 -1.09 -63.85
CA SER A 14 0.72 -0.55 -62.63
C SER A 14 1.38 -1.19 -61.42
N GLY A 15 2.10 -0.40 -60.63
CA GLY A 15 2.63 -0.82 -59.33
C GLY A 15 1.51 -0.90 -58.30
N ALA A 16 1.02 -2.12 -58.02
CA ALA A 16 0.24 -2.39 -56.83
C ALA A 16 1.20 -2.70 -55.68
N ALA A 17 1.37 -1.73 -54.78
CA ALA A 17 2.09 -1.95 -53.53
C ALA A 17 1.26 -2.91 -52.65
N LEU A 18 1.76 -4.13 -52.47
CA LEU A 18 1.19 -5.10 -51.53
C LEU A 18 1.60 -4.68 -50.11
N ALA A 19 0.74 -3.95 -49.42
CA ALA A 19 0.88 -3.72 -47.98
C ALA A 19 0.52 -5.02 -47.26
N ALA A 20 1.53 -5.82 -46.90
CA ALA A 20 1.34 -6.96 -46.01
C ALA A 20 0.96 -6.43 -44.62
N ALA A 21 -0.30 -6.55 -44.24
CA ALA A 21 -0.75 -6.29 -42.88
C ALA A 21 -0.09 -7.33 -41.96
N MET A 22 0.86 -6.89 -41.13
CA MET A 22 1.38 -7.75 -40.08
C MET A 22 0.27 -8.03 -39.06
N PRO A 23 0.12 -9.27 -38.58
CA PRO A 23 -0.82 -9.54 -37.52
C PRO A 23 -0.30 -8.84 -36.27
N VAL A 24 -1.03 -7.82 -35.80
CA VAL A 24 -0.83 -7.28 -34.47
C VAL A 24 -1.21 -8.42 -33.52
N ALA A 25 -0.20 -9.05 -32.92
CA ALA A 25 -0.43 -10.00 -31.85
C ALA A 25 -1.25 -9.28 -30.78
N ALA A 26 -2.48 -9.75 -30.53
CA ALA A 26 -3.30 -9.22 -29.47
C ALA A 26 -2.55 -9.43 -28.16
N GLN A 27 -2.04 -8.34 -27.60
CA GLN A 27 -1.37 -8.38 -26.32
C GLN A 27 -2.40 -8.84 -25.29
N GLU A 28 -2.23 -10.06 -24.79
CA GLU A 28 -3.11 -10.65 -23.80
C GLU A 28 -3.14 -9.71 -22.59
N ARG A 29 -4.28 -9.04 -22.40
CA ARG A 29 -4.45 -8.11 -21.28
C ARG A 29 -4.61 -8.98 -20.05
N LEU A 30 -3.49 -9.24 -19.38
CA LEU A 30 -3.45 -9.93 -18.09
C LEU A 30 -4.36 -9.18 -17.11
N GLU A 31 -5.06 -9.93 -16.28
CA GLU A 31 -5.81 -9.32 -15.19
C GLU A 31 -4.86 -8.54 -14.27
N PRO A 32 -5.29 -7.38 -13.75
CA PRO A 32 -4.49 -6.63 -12.81
C PRO A 32 -4.17 -7.48 -11.58
N VAL A 33 -2.88 -7.64 -11.29
CA VAL A 33 -2.44 -8.23 -10.02
C VAL A 33 -2.67 -7.19 -8.93
N ASN A 34 -3.69 -7.40 -8.11
CA ASN A 34 -3.93 -6.58 -6.93
C ASN A 34 -3.00 -7.06 -5.81
N VAL A 35 -2.11 -6.19 -5.36
CA VAL A 35 -1.24 -6.43 -4.20
C VAL A 35 -1.78 -5.60 -3.05
N TRP A 36 -2.29 -6.26 -2.03
CA TRP A 36 -2.67 -5.64 -0.77
C TRP A 36 -1.45 -5.64 0.17
N GLY A 37 -1.24 -4.55 0.89
CA GLY A 37 -0.18 -4.45 1.91
C GLY A 37 -0.55 -5.12 3.23
N ASP A 38 -1.74 -5.73 3.30
CA ASP A 38 -2.31 -6.25 4.53
C ASP A 38 -1.52 -7.44 5.08
N ARG A 39 -1.70 -7.64 6.39
CA ARG A 39 -1.10 -8.76 7.10
C ARG A 39 -1.91 -10.03 6.81
N ALA A 40 -1.20 -11.14 6.60
CA ALA A 40 -1.86 -12.46 6.57
C ALA A 40 -1.96 -13.00 8.00
N GLU A 41 -3.01 -13.76 8.30
CA GLU A 41 -3.17 -14.43 9.62
C GLU A 41 -1.98 -15.35 9.96
N THR A 42 -1.30 -15.88 8.94
CA THR A 42 -0.13 -16.75 9.08
C THR A 42 1.17 -16.01 9.36
N ASP A 43 1.18 -14.68 9.30
CA ASP A 43 2.39 -13.91 9.55
C ASP A 43 2.83 -14.06 11.02
N PRO A 44 4.14 -14.20 11.30
CA PRO A 44 4.64 -14.31 12.66
C PRO A 44 4.53 -12.97 13.39
N GLY A 45 4.19 -12.99 14.69
CA GLY A 45 4.11 -11.79 15.52
C GLY A 45 3.03 -11.89 16.60
N SER A 46 3.11 -11.04 17.62
CA SER A 46 2.08 -10.96 18.66
C SER A 46 1.00 -9.96 18.24
N LEU A 47 0.04 -10.46 17.46
CA LEU A 47 -1.11 -9.71 16.96
C LEU A 47 -2.17 -9.53 18.06
N ALA A 48 -2.86 -8.41 18.02
CA ALA A 48 -4.14 -8.20 18.67
C ALA A 48 -5.01 -7.36 17.72
N VAL A 49 -6.30 -7.67 17.65
CA VAL A 49 -7.24 -7.09 16.68
C VAL A 49 -8.45 -6.57 17.42
N LEU A 50 -8.96 -5.41 17.02
CA LEU A 50 -10.30 -4.94 17.31
C LEU A 50 -11.12 -5.04 16.03
N ASP A 51 -12.29 -5.65 16.09
CA ASP A 51 -13.19 -5.74 14.94
C ASP A 51 -14.09 -4.50 14.81
N ASN A 52 -14.83 -4.41 13.71
CA ASN A 52 -15.72 -3.29 13.44
C ASN A 52 -16.81 -3.10 14.52
N ALA A 53 -17.27 -4.19 15.14
CA ALA A 53 -18.29 -4.11 16.19
C ALA A 53 -17.69 -3.48 17.45
N GLU A 54 -16.50 -3.91 17.88
CA GLU A 54 -15.79 -3.30 19.01
C GLU A 54 -15.46 -1.83 18.76
N ILE A 55 -15.12 -1.45 17.52
CA ILE A 55 -14.87 -0.06 17.13
C ILE A 55 -16.16 0.76 17.26
N ALA A 56 -17.26 0.28 16.67
CA ALA A 56 -18.56 0.95 16.72
C ALA A 56 -19.10 1.09 18.14
N ASP A 57 -18.92 0.08 18.99
CA ASP A 57 -19.39 0.08 20.37
C ASP A 57 -18.56 0.97 21.29
N THR A 58 -17.26 1.14 20.99
CA THR A 58 -16.37 1.95 21.83
C THR A 58 -16.68 3.45 21.69
N LEU A 59 -17.12 3.90 20.51
CA LEU A 59 -17.40 5.32 20.21
C LEU A 59 -16.27 6.24 20.69
N ALA A 60 -15.03 5.85 20.39
CA ALA A 60 -13.85 6.58 20.87
C ALA A 60 -13.76 7.96 20.22
N ASP A 61 -13.61 9.00 21.06
CA ASP A 61 -13.31 10.35 20.59
C ASP A 61 -11.80 10.53 20.32
N HIS A 62 -10.98 9.70 20.98
CA HIS A 62 -9.53 9.72 20.85
C HIS A 62 -8.96 8.32 20.58
N PRO A 63 -7.92 8.18 19.74
CA PRO A 63 -7.29 6.90 19.46
C PRO A 63 -6.84 6.14 20.72
N ALA A 64 -6.43 6.87 21.77
CA ALA A 64 -6.02 6.28 23.04
C ALA A 64 -7.13 5.47 23.73
N GLU A 65 -8.40 5.89 23.60
CA GLU A 65 -9.53 5.23 24.26
C GLU A 65 -9.75 3.82 23.70
N ILE A 66 -9.63 3.66 22.39
CA ILE A 66 -9.81 2.38 21.72
C ILE A 66 -8.56 1.51 21.75
N LEU A 67 -7.39 2.09 21.47
CA LEU A 67 -6.13 1.34 21.38
C LEU A 67 -5.67 0.81 22.74
N ASN A 68 -5.99 1.49 23.84
CA ASN A 68 -5.68 1.00 25.20
C ASN A 68 -6.51 -0.24 25.61
N LYS A 69 -7.53 -0.63 24.85
CA LYS A 69 -8.24 -1.91 25.04
C LYS A 69 -7.35 -3.10 24.64
N LEU A 70 -6.37 -2.90 23.78
CA LEU A 70 -5.50 -3.96 23.26
C LEU A 70 -4.40 -4.33 24.26
N PRO A 71 -4.08 -5.63 24.42
CA PRO A 71 -3.12 -6.09 25.41
C PRO A 71 -1.69 -5.62 25.13
N GLY A 72 -1.03 -5.03 26.12
CA GLY A 72 0.36 -4.56 25.99
C GLY A 72 0.51 -3.27 25.19
N VAL A 73 -0.60 -2.54 25.00
CA VAL A 73 -0.66 -1.17 24.50
C VAL A 73 -0.95 -0.24 25.67
N ASN A 74 -0.23 0.88 25.73
CA ASN A 74 -0.49 1.98 26.65
C ASN A 74 -0.19 3.28 25.91
N ILE A 75 -1.21 4.12 25.75
CA ILE A 75 -1.12 5.41 25.10
C ILE A 75 -1.57 6.44 26.12
N GLN A 76 -0.64 7.30 26.50
CA GLN A 76 -0.95 8.44 27.36
C GLN A 76 -1.21 9.68 26.50
N MET A 77 -2.26 10.40 26.86
CA MET A 77 -2.55 11.71 26.28
C MET A 77 -1.85 12.78 27.12
N ASN A 78 -0.97 13.57 26.52
CA ASN A 78 -0.25 14.63 27.22
C ASN A 78 -1.06 15.94 27.20
N SER A 79 -0.79 16.85 26.28
CA SER A 79 -1.47 18.15 26.14
C SER A 79 -2.93 18.07 25.66
N GLY A 80 -3.57 16.90 25.78
CA GLY A 80 -4.91 16.61 25.27
C GLY A 80 -4.95 16.15 23.82
N GLN A 81 -3.92 16.41 23.02
CA GLN A 81 -3.78 15.91 21.64
C GLN A 81 -2.59 14.97 21.45
N GLU A 82 -1.49 15.21 22.16
CA GLU A 82 -0.27 14.44 22.01
C GLU A 82 -0.41 13.02 22.53
N HIS A 83 0.04 12.05 21.73
CA HIS A 83 0.03 10.64 22.06
C HIS A 83 1.43 10.14 22.39
N LEU A 84 1.62 9.70 23.64
CA LEU A 84 2.82 9.01 24.09
C LEU A 84 2.58 7.50 24.02
N ILE A 85 2.97 6.90 22.89
CA ILE A 85 2.74 5.50 22.59
C ILE A 85 3.75 4.63 23.36
N ALA A 86 3.26 3.56 23.99
CA ALA A 86 4.04 2.47 24.54
C ALA A 86 3.42 1.13 24.13
N ILE A 87 4.17 0.33 23.37
CA ILE A 87 3.75 -1.00 22.91
C ILE A 87 4.85 -1.99 23.29
N ARG A 88 4.63 -2.75 24.38
CA ARG A 88 5.67 -3.58 25.03
C ARG A 88 7.00 -2.82 25.24
N SER A 89 6.92 -1.53 25.50
CA SER A 89 8.06 -0.63 25.70
C SER A 89 7.81 0.29 26.89
N PRO A 90 8.84 0.99 27.40
CA PRO A 90 8.62 2.18 28.22
C PRO A 90 7.79 3.24 27.46
N VAL A 91 7.23 4.19 28.20
CA VAL A 91 6.60 5.39 27.62
C VAL A 91 7.71 6.25 27.02
N LEU A 92 7.74 6.33 25.69
CA LEU A 92 8.74 7.11 24.96
C LEU A 92 8.22 8.54 24.74
N THR A 93 9.06 9.52 25.05
CA THR A 93 8.74 10.95 24.90
C THR A 93 9.64 11.60 23.86
N GLY A 94 9.24 12.78 23.36
CA GLY A 94 10.02 13.54 22.38
C GLY A 94 10.30 12.76 21.10
N GLY A 95 11.51 12.87 20.54
CA GLY A 95 11.87 12.22 19.27
C GLY A 95 11.76 10.69 19.30
N ALA A 96 12.02 10.07 20.45
CA ALA A 96 11.91 8.62 20.60
C ALA A 96 10.46 8.14 20.46
N GLY A 97 9.48 8.86 21.01
CA GLY A 97 8.06 8.48 20.88
C GLY A 97 7.53 8.63 19.45
N GLN A 98 8.00 9.66 18.75
CA GLN A 98 7.50 10.06 17.42
C GLN A 98 7.90 9.12 16.28
N GLY A 99 9.02 8.40 16.42
CA GLY A 99 9.60 7.57 15.36
C GLY A 99 9.79 6.10 15.72
N SER A 100 9.33 5.65 16.89
CA SER A 100 9.53 4.25 17.31
C SER A 100 8.42 3.30 16.88
N PHE A 101 7.26 3.82 16.47
CA PHE A 101 6.09 3.01 16.11
C PHE A 101 5.64 3.29 14.69
N LEU A 102 5.47 2.20 13.93
CA LEU A 102 4.95 2.25 12.58
C LEU A 102 3.43 2.26 12.63
N ILE A 103 2.84 3.29 12.03
CA ILE A 103 1.38 3.43 11.87
C ILE A 103 1.09 3.28 10.39
N MET A 104 0.11 2.43 10.06
CA MET A 104 -0.27 2.14 8.69
C MET A 104 -1.78 2.17 8.55
N GLU A 105 -2.24 2.57 7.38
CA GLU A 105 -3.62 2.43 6.93
C GLU A 105 -3.61 1.52 5.70
N ASN A 106 -4.36 0.40 5.75
CA ASN A 106 -4.44 -0.59 4.66
C ASN A 106 -3.06 -1.04 4.13
N GLY A 107 -2.13 -1.29 5.06
CA GLY A 107 -0.76 -1.73 4.75
C GLY A 107 0.19 -0.65 4.24
N VAL A 108 -0.23 0.61 4.16
CA VAL A 108 0.59 1.74 3.72
C VAL A 108 0.96 2.61 4.93
N PRO A 109 2.24 2.92 5.16
CA PRO A 109 2.65 3.85 6.22
C PRO A 109 2.00 5.22 6.03
N VAL A 110 1.41 5.76 7.10
CA VAL A 110 0.82 7.12 7.07
C VAL A 110 1.89 8.21 6.90
N ARG A 111 3.14 7.90 7.29
CA ARG A 111 4.29 8.79 7.16
C ARG A 111 5.53 8.05 6.63
N SER A 112 6.44 8.83 6.06
CA SER A 112 7.76 8.33 5.65
C SER A 112 8.67 8.10 6.87
N PRO A 113 9.63 7.17 6.78
CA PRO A 113 10.57 6.91 7.87
C PRO A 113 11.31 8.17 8.31
N ALA A 114 11.60 8.28 9.61
CA ALA A 114 12.25 9.45 10.24
C ALA A 114 11.45 10.77 10.23
N PHE A 115 10.23 10.80 9.69
CA PHE A 115 9.31 11.94 9.81
C PHE A 115 8.31 11.73 10.95
N GLY A 116 8.81 11.69 12.18
CA GLY A 116 7.98 11.46 13.36
C GLY A 116 7.00 12.59 13.68
N ASN A 117 5.86 12.24 14.27
CA ASN A 117 4.85 13.19 14.76
C ASN A 117 4.17 12.63 16.02
N VAL A 118 4.14 13.38 17.12
CA VAL A 118 3.50 12.96 18.39
C VAL A 118 1.98 12.82 18.27
N ASN A 119 1.39 13.44 17.24
CA ASN A 119 -0.03 13.41 16.95
C ASN A 119 -0.39 12.42 15.84
N SER A 120 0.54 11.54 15.43
CA SER A 120 0.36 10.66 14.25
C SER A 120 -0.86 9.75 14.34
N LEU A 121 -1.36 9.42 15.54
CA LEU A 121 -2.55 8.57 15.69
C LEU A 121 -3.86 9.23 15.22
N PHE A 122 -3.87 10.55 14.96
CA PHE A 122 -5.00 11.23 14.34
C PHE A 122 -4.97 11.19 12.80
N GLU A 123 -3.87 10.73 12.20
CA GLU A 123 -3.76 10.63 10.75
C GLU A 123 -4.63 9.49 10.18
N PRO A 124 -4.67 8.27 10.77
CA PRO A 124 -5.62 7.24 10.35
C PRO A 124 -7.02 7.42 10.96
N HIS A 125 -8.05 7.14 10.16
CA HIS A 125 -9.45 7.19 10.58
C HIS A 125 -9.86 5.92 11.35
N HIS A 126 -9.49 5.83 12.62
CA HIS A 126 -9.80 4.70 13.49
C HIS A 126 -11.32 4.50 13.74
N GLU A 127 -12.09 5.57 13.70
CA GLU A 127 -13.53 5.63 13.99
C GLU A 127 -14.41 4.92 12.94
N VAL A 128 -13.92 4.77 11.71
CA VAL A 128 -14.63 4.11 10.60
C VAL A 128 -13.89 2.88 10.09
N ALA A 129 -12.84 2.44 10.79
CA ALA A 129 -12.04 1.30 10.39
C ALA A 129 -12.85 0.00 10.43
N SER A 130 -12.60 -0.88 9.46
CA SER A 130 -13.17 -2.24 9.48
C SER A 130 -12.51 -3.12 10.55
N ALA A 131 -11.24 -2.86 10.85
CA ALA A 131 -10.50 -3.46 11.95
C ALA A 131 -9.34 -2.55 12.35
N ILE A 132 -8.90 -2.66 13.60
CA ILE A 132 -7.66 -2.05 14.08
C ILE A 132 -6.74 -3.16 14.55
N GLU A 133 -5.53 -3.20 14.01
CA GLU A 133 -4.54 -4.23 14.33
C GLU A 133 -3.33 -3.63 15.03
N VAL A 134 -2.87 -4.29 16.10
CA VAL A 134 -1.60 -3.97 16.75
C VAL A 134 -0.71 -5.20 16.79
N VAL A 135 0.41 -5.12 16.07
CA VAL A 135 1.48 -6.11 16.11
C VAL A 135 2.55 -5.64 17.08
N ARG A 136 2.80 -6.45 18.12
CA ARG A 136 3.77 -6.12 19.17
C ARG A 136 5.11 -6.77 18.88
N GLY A 137 6.18 -5.99 19.05
CA GLY A 137 7.56 -6.42 18.80
C GLY A 137 8.12 -5.87 17.48
N PRO A 138 9.34 -6.29 17.09
CA PRO A 138 10.00 -5.77 15.90
C PRO A 138 9.30 -6.23 14.61
N GLY A 139 8.84 -5.28 13.80
CA GLY A 139 8.19 -5.52 12.50
C GLY A 139 9.05 -5.19 11.27
N SER A 140 10.30 -4.76 11.48
CA SER A 140 11.14 -4.19 10.41
C SER A 140 11.52 -5.18 9.30
N ALA A 141 11.50 -6.49 9.58
CA ALA A 141 11.75 -7.51 8.57
C ALA A 141 10.69 -7.50 7.45
N LYS A 142 9.44 -7.14 7.75
CA LYS A 142 8.35 -7.04 6.76
C LYS A 142 8.17 -5.61 6.26
N TYR A 143 8.17 -4.64 7.18
CA TYR A 143 7.76 -3.28 6.86
C TYR A 143 8.92 -2.29 6.65
N GLY A 144 10.17 -2.71 6.87
CA GLY A 144 11.34 -1.85 6.74
C GLY A 144 11.56 -0.91 7.93
N SER A 145 12.20 0.23 7.68
CA SER A 145 12.44 1.24 8.71
C SER A 145 11.16 2.02 9.02
N ASN A 146 11.08 2.48 10.28
CA ASN A 146 10.20 3.56 10.71
C ASN A 146 11.01 4.85 10.93
#